data_AF-A0A8S1LSC5-F1
#
_entry.id   AF-A0A8S1LSC5-F1
#
_cell.length_a   1.000
_cell.length_b   1.000
_cell.length_c   1.000
_cell.angle_alpha   90.00
_cell.angle_beta   90.00
_cell.angle_gamma   90.00
#
_symmetry.space_group_name_H-M   'P 1'
#
loop_
_entity.id
_entity.type
_entity.pdbx_description
1 polymer ?
#
loop_
_entity_poly.entity_id
_entity_poly.type
_entity_poly.pdbx_seq_one_letter_code
_entity_poly.pdbx_strand_id
1 'polypeptide(L)'
;MASYVANSVLNDSLRQMKSNQKDSKQNVDWDDFNYPPLIKVIHYNIDEVQPEYRLVVRSLWLSSILIVTYTLLNIIDNCIQAGYGLDGIRILYSFMFLFSFNPIQFFIFYRGYKGVVSDPYLLVLYKWVQILLMMCWITFSIVGILGFNGFILLPFFFDFLPFCGVLALFEDIILLFIVFLSGFALFRIWNIKE
;
A
#
# COMPACT_ATOMS: atom_id res chain seq x y z
N MET A 1 47.24 -16.84 26.85
CA MET A 1 46.10 -16.79 27.80
C MET A 1 45.29 -15.50 27.68
N ALA A 2 45.89 -14.31 27.67
CA ALA A 2 45.15 -13.04 27.60
C ALA A 2 44.21 -12.89 26.38
N SER A 3 44.59 -13.38 25.19
CA SER A 3 43.73 -13.28 23.99
C SER A 3 42.48 -14.16 24.05
N TYR A 4 42.51 -15.27 24.81
CA TYR A 4 41.37 -16.17 24.93
C TYR A 4 40.28 -15.57 25.82
N VAL A 5 40.69 -14.89 26.90
CA VAL A 5 39.78 -14.19 27.82
C VAL A 5 39.14 -12.97 27.16
N ALA A 6 39.89 -12.23 26.32
CA ALA A 6 39.32 -11.11 25.57
C ALA A 6 38.22 -11.56 24.59
N ASN A 7 38.43 -12.68 23.90
CA ASN A 7 37.45 -13.20 22.94
C ASN A 7 36.18 -13.76 23.62
N SER A 8 36.27 -14.33 24.82
CA SER A 8 35.07 -14.81 25.53
C SER A 8 34.19 -13.66 26.01
N VAL A 9 34.78 -12.60 26.59
CA VAL A 9 34.03 -11.42 27.07
C VAL A 9 33.32 -10.71 25.91
N LEU A 10 33.98 -10.61 24.74
CA LEU A 10 33.40 -9.99 23.55
C LEU A 10 32.23 -10.82 22.99
N ASN A 11 32.36 -12.15 22.98
CA ASN A 11 31.28 -13.05 22.57
C ASN A 11 30.08 -13.02 23.52
N ASP A 12 30.31 -12.95 24.83
CA ASP A 12 29.23 -12.86 25.81
C ASP A 12 28.50 -11.52 25.73
N SER A 13 29.24 -10.42 25.52
CA SER A 13 28.67 -9.09 25.28
C SER A 13 27.80 -9.07 24.01
N LEU A 14 28.28 -9.69 22.92
CA LEU A 14 27.53 -9.83 21.67
C LEU A 14 26.29 -10.72 21.84
N ARG A 15 26.38 -11.79 22.64
CA ARG A 15 25.23 -12.64 22.97
C ARG A 15 24.21 -11.90 23.81
N GLN A 16 24.64 -11.10 24.78
CA GLN A 16 23.77 -10.32 25.66
C GLN A 16 23.08 -9.17 24.91
N MET A 17 23.79 -8.53 23.97
CA MET A 17 23.17 -7.56 23.04
C MET A 17 22.14 -8.25 22.14
N LYS A 18 22.46 -9.42 21.58
CA LYS A 18 21.52 -10.19 20.75
C LYS A 18 20.32 -10.73 21.53
N SER A 19 20.48 -11.11 22.81
CA SER A 19 19.36 -11.57 23.64
C SER A 19 18.46 -10.40 24.04
N ASN A 20 19.03 -9.27 24.46
CA ASN A 20 18.26 -8.07 24.79
C ASN A 20 17.48 -7.52 23.58
N GLN A 21 18.01 -7.70 22.37
CA GLN A 21 17.32 -7.32 21.14
C GLN A 21 16.20 -8.31 20.75
N LYS A 22 16.26 -9.56 21.21
CA LYS A 22 15.24 -10.59 20.94
C LYS A 22 14.09 -10.56 21.95
N ASP A 23 14.36 -10.12 23.18
CA ASP A 23 13.37 -10.03 24.26
C ASP A 23 12.65 -8.67 24.33
N SER A 24 13.07 -7.67 23.55
CA SER A 24 12.23 -6.51 23.27
C SER A 24 11.15 -6.88 22.23
N LYS A 25 10.27 -7.83 22.56
CA LYS A 25 8.93 -7.79 21.99
C LYS A 25 8.36 -6.44 22.39
N GLN A 26 8.38 -5.47 21.46
CA GLN A 26 7.74 -4.18 21.67
C GLN A 26 6.30 -4.48 22.10
N ASN A 27 5.95 -4.10 23.33
CA ASN A 27 4.58 -4.19 23.81
C ASN A 27 3.77 -3.15 23.03
N VAL A 28 3.27 -3.57 21.87
CA VAL A 28 2.38 -2.78 21.03
C VAL A 28 1.00 -2.77 21.69
N ASP A 29 0.48 -1.58 21.98
CA ASP A 29 -0.85 -1.40 22.53
C ASP A 29 -1.89 -1.47 21.39
N TRP A 30 -2.36 -2.68 21.11
CA TRP A 30 -3.33 -2.91 20.03
C TRP A 30 -4.72 -2.31 20.30
N ASP A 31 -4.98 -1.85 21.53
CA ASP A 31 -6.26 -1.24 21.91
C ASP A 31 -6.28 0.29 21.69
N ASP A 32 -5.13 0.91 21.37
CA ASP A 32 -5.06 2.31 20.97
C ASP A 32 -5.46 2.51 19.50
N PHE A 33 -6.78 2.55 19.26
CA PHE A 33 -7.33 2.85 17.94
C PHE A 33 -7.15 4.33 17.58
N ASN A 34 -6.23 4.62 16.64
CA ASN A 34 -5.82 5.97 16.31
C ASN A 34 -5.90 6.31 14.80
N TYR A 35 -6.16 5.34 13.92
CA TYR A 35 -6.15 5.51 12.47
C TYR A 35 -7.35 4.85 11.76
N PRO A 36 -7.89 5.41 10.66
CA PRO A 36 -7.61 6.74 10.12
C PRO A 36 -8.08 7.84 11.10
N PRO A 37 -7.50 9.06 11.08
CA PRO A 37 -7.67 10.04 12.16
C PRO A 37 -9.12 10.39 12.53
N LEU A 38 -10.03 10.33 11.57
CA LEU A 38 -11.44 10.68 11.74
C LEU A 38 -12.29 9.53 12.31
N ILE A 39 -11.97 8.28 11.96
CA ILE A 39 -12.82 7.11 12.29
C ILE A 39 -12.16 6.25 13.37
N LYS A 40 -10.82 6.25 13.46
CA LYS A 40 -10.03 5.55 14.47
C LYS A 40 -10.43 4.07 14.58
N VAL A 41 -10.24 3.33 13.49
CA VAL A 41 -10.66 1.92 13.34
C VAL A 41 -9.54 0.94 13.68
N ILE A 42 -8.28 1.34 13.49
CA ILE A 42 -7.10 0.51 13.74
C ILE A 42 -6.06 1.29 14.54
N HIS A 43 -5.20 0.55 15.23
CA HIS A 43 -3.96 1.07 15.77
C HIS A 43 -2.90 1.16 14.66
N TYR A 44 -2.24 2.30 14.54
CA TYR A 44 -1.09 2.52 13.66
C TYR A 44 -0.08 3.47 14.30
N ASN A 45 1.12 2.97 14.57
CA ASN A 45 2.25 3.77 15.03
C ASN A 45 3.54 3.29 14.36
N ILE A 46 4.17 4.15 13.56
CA ILE A 46 5.37 3.79 12.81
C ILE A 46 6.61 3.63 13.71
N ASP A 47 6.63 4.29 14.87
CA ASP A 47 7.77 4.25 15.78
C ASP A 47 7.85 2.91 16.54
N GLU A 48 6.70 2.26 16.69
CA GLU A 48 6.55 0.91 17.24
C GLU A 48 7.00 -0.19 16.28
N VAL A 49 7.23 0.15 15.00
CA VAL A 49 7.75 -0.80 14.01
C VAL A 49 9.27 -0.85 14.10
N GLN A 50 9.83 -2.07 14.05
CA GLN A 50 11.28 -2.27 13.96
C GLN A 50 11.86 -1.47 12.78
N PRO A 51 13.04 -0.82 12.94
CA PRO A 51 13.59 0.09 11.93
C PRO A 51 13.72 -0.53 10.53
N GLU A 52 14.02 -1.82 10.45
CA GLU A 52 14.17 -2.59 9.21
C GLU A 52 12.88 -2.72 8.39
N TYR A 53 11.71 -2.62 9.02
CA TYR A 53 10.41 -2.75 8.38
C TYR A 53 9.64 -1.43 8.24
N ARG A 54 10.13 -0.32 8.82
CA ARG A 54 9.46 0.98 8.73
C ARG A 54 9.21 1.43 7.30
N LEU A 55 10.17 1.19 6.39
CA LEU A 55 10.00 1.52 4.98
C LEU A 55 8.89 0.69 4.32
N VAL A 56 8.78 -0.60 4.65
CA VAL A 56 7.72 -1.48 4.15
C VAL A 56 6.36 -0.96 4.60
N VAL A 57 6.21 -0.68 5.89
CA VAL A 57 4.96 -0.17 6.46
C VAL A 57 4.59 1.20 5.89
N ARG A 58 5.57 2.09 5.68
CA ARG A 58 5.34 3.38 5.01
C ARG A 58 4.88 3.21 3.57
N SER A 59 5.44 2.26 2.83
CA SER A 59 4.99 1.98 1.46
C SER A 59 3.56 1.44 1.43
N LEU A 60 3.19 0.55 2.37
CA LEU A 60 1.82 0.07 2.51
C LEU A 60 0.85 1.21 2.84
N TRP A 61 1.20 2.03 3.82
CA TRP A 61 0.41 3.19 4.20
C TRP A 61 0.25 4.16 3.02
N LEU A 62 1.35 4.51 2.34
CA LEU A 62 1.33 5.42 1.19
C LEU A 62 0.47 4.87 0.06
N SER A 63 0.55 3.57 -0.26
CA SER A 63 -0.32 2.95 -1.25
C SER A 63 -1.82 3.05 -0.88
N SER A 64 -2.15 2.97 0.42
CA SER A 64 -3.53 3.16 0.90
C SER A 64 -4.04 4.59 0.74
N ILE A 65 -3.17 5.59 0.90
CA ILE A 65 -3.53 6.99 0.64
C ILE A 65 -3.65 7.25 -0.87
N LEU A 66 -2.77 6.66 -1.67
CA LEU A 66 -2.79 6.81 -3.12
C LEU A 66 -4.03 6.20 -3.75
N ILE A 67 -4.55 5.06 -3.26
CA ILE A 67 -5.81 4.52 -3.82
C ILE A 67 -7.01 5.42 -3.52
N VAL A 68 -7.04 6.08 -2.35
CA VAL A 68 -8.08 7.06 -2.01
C VAL A 68 -7.98 8.24 -2.96
N THR A 69 -6.77 8.76 -3.14
CA THR A 69 -6.49 9.88 -4.04
C THR A 69 -6.87 9.53 -5.48
N TYR A 70 -6.50 8.34 -5.93
CA TYR A 70 -6.81 7.81 -7.25
C TYR A 70 -8.32 7.69 -7.49
N THR A 71 -9.06 7.08 -6.56
CA THR A 71 -10.52 6.90 -6.71
C THR A 71 -11.27 8.23 -6.67
N LEU A 72 -10.80 9.22 -5.91
CA LEU A 72 -11.34 10.58 -5.94
C LEU A 72 -11.04 11.29 -7.26
N LEU A 73 -9.80 11.18 -7.76
CA LEU A 73 -9.41 11.74 -9.05
C LEU A 73 -10.25 11.14 -10.18
N ASN A 74 -10.45 9.83 -10.16
CA ASN A 74 -11.28 9.11 -11.14
C ASN A 74 -12.73 9.58 -11.14
N ILE A 75 -13.33 9.90 -9.98
CA ILE A 75 -14.67 10.51 -9.94
C ILE A 75 -14.67 11.89 -10.60
N ILE A 76 -13.68 12.73 -10.28
CA ILE A 76 -13.57 14.09 -10.83
C ILE A 76 -13.41 14.02 -12.35
N ASP A 77 -12.51 13.18 -12.85
CA ASP A 77 -12.24 13.04 -14.26
C ASP A 77 -13.47 12.50 -15.02
N ASN A 78 -14.12 11.45 -14.51
CA ASN A 78 -15.35 10.93 -15.15
C ASN A 78 -16.50 11.95 -15.12
N CYS A 79 -16.61 12.81 -14.10
CA CYS A 79 -17.57 13.92 -14.09
C CYS A 79 -17.28 14.96 -15.18
N ILE A 80 -16.00 15.34 -15.36
CA ILE A 80 -15.58 16.29 -16.40
C ILE A 80 -15.86 15.69 -17.78
N GLN A 81 -15.44 14.44 -18.00
CA GLN A 81 -15.68 13.70 -19.23
C GLN A 81 -17.17 13.61 -19.59
N ALA A 82 -18.04 13.35 -18.62
CA ALA A 82 -19.48 13.35 -18.85
C ALA A 82 -20.01 14.73 -19.29
N GLY A 83 -19.44 15.81 -18.75
CA GLY A 83 -19.74 17.18 -19.20
C GLY A 83 -19.37 17.46 -20.66
N TYR A 84 -18.41 16.71 -21.22
CA TYR A 84 -18.01 16.75 -22.63
C TYR A 84 -18.76 15.74 -23.51
N GLY A 85 -19.78 15.06 -22.98
CA GLY A 85 -20.65 14.16 -23.76
C GLY A 85 -20.25 12.68 -23.74
N LEU A 86 -19.27 12.28 -22.92
CA LEU A 86 -19.02 10.86 -22.66
C LEU A 86 -20.13 10.25 -21.76
N ASP A 87 -20.28 8.94 -21.81
CA ASP A 87 -21.35 8.24 -21.10
C ASP A 87 -21.30 8.48 -19.57
N GLY A 88 -22.34 9.12 -19.04
CA GLY A 88 -22.44 9.45 -17.61
C GLY A 88 -22.50 8.23 -16.68
N ILE A 89 -22.77 7.02 -17.20
CA ILE A 89 -22.73 5.77 -16.43
C ILE A 89 -21.35 5.53 -15.78
N ARG A 90 -20.29 6.09 -16.38
CA ARG A 90 -18.93 5.99 -15.86
C ARG A 90 -18.78 6.61 -14.48
N ILE A 91 -19.52 7.67 -14.17
CA ILE A 91 -19.53 8.30 -12.84
C ILE A 91 -20.02 7.31 -11.78
N LEU A 92 -21.06 6.53 -12.09
CA LEU A 92 -21.59 5.52 -11.18
C LEU A 92 -20.53 4.46 -10.87
N TYR A 93 -19.81 3.98 -11.89
CA TYR A 93 -18.73 3.02 -11.67
C TYR A 93 -17.59 3.59 -10.82
N SER A 94 -17.21 4.86 -11.00
CA SER A 94 -16.21 5.51 -10.15
C SER A 94 -16.61 5.53 -8.67
N PHE A 95 -17.89 5.78 -8.36
CA PHE A 95 -18.40 5.64 -6.99
C PHE A 95 -18.35 4.20 -6.48
N MET A 96 -18.72 3.22 -7.32
CA MET A 96 -18.61 1.80 -6.94
C MET A 96 -17.16 1.43 -6.59
N PHE A 97 -16.17 1.94 -7.33
CA PHE A 97 -14.76 1.70 -7.03
C PHE A 97 -14.27 2.44 -5.80
N LEU A 98 -14.73 3.66 -5.54
CA LEU A 98 -14.45 4.37 -4.29
C LEU A 98 -14.87 3.51 -3.08
N PHE A 99 -16.08 2.93 -3.10
CA PHE A 99 -16.56 2.12 -1.98
C PHE A 99 -16.03 0.69 -1.95
N SER A 100 -15.56 0.16 -3.07
CA SER A 100 -15.03 -1.21 -3.13
C SER A 100 -13.54 -1.27 -2.84
N PHE A 101 -12.74 -0.44 -3.52
CA PHE A 101 -11.28 -0.55 -3.47
C PHE A 101 -10.66 0.06 -2.23
N ASN A 102 -11.23 1.12 -1.67
CA ASN A 102 -10.70 1.73 -0.46
C ASN A 102 -10.77 0.79 0.76
N PRO A 103 -11.91 0.12 1.06
CA PRO A 103 -11.94 -0.87 2.14
C PRO A 103 -11.01 -2.05 1.92
N ILE A 104 -10.90 -2.55 0.68
CA ILE A 104 -9.99 -3.66 0.35
C ILE A 104 -8.54 -3.24 0.56
N GLN A 105 -8.13 -2.08 0.07
CA GLN A 105 -6.76 -1.60 0.25
C GLN A 105 -6.47 -1.31 1.73
N PHE A 106 -7.43 -0.76 2.48
CA PHE A 106 -7.30 -0.56 3.91
C PHE A 106 -7.15 -1.88 4.67
N PHE A 107 -7.92 -2.90 4.30
CA PHE A 107 -7.79 -4.26 4.84
C PHE A 107 -6.38 -4.83 4.61
N ILE A 108 -5.85 -4.68 3.40
CA ILE A 108 -4.50 -5.13 3.03
C ILE A 108 -3.43 -4.37 3.80
N PHE A 109 -3.55 -3.05 3.91
CA PHE A 109 -2.67 -2.22 4.72
C PHE A 109 -2.64 -2.71 6.17
N TYR A 110 -3.80 -2.90 6.79
CA TYR A 110 -3.88 -3.37 8.17
C TYR A 110 -3.27 -4.77 8.35
N ARG A 111 -3.60 -5.71 7.45
CA ARG A 111 -3.04 -7.08 7.49
C ARG A 111 -1.52 -7.08 7.30
N GLY A 112 -1.01 -6.28 6.37
CA GLY A 112 0.42 -6.14 6.12
C GLY A 112 1.14 -5.50 7.31
N TYR A 113 0.58 -4.42 7.87
CA TYR A 113 1.12 -3.77 9.07
C TYR A 113 1.14 -4.71 10.27
N LYS A 114 -0.01 -5.27 10.66
CA LYS A 114 -0.11 -6.17 11.81
C LYS A 114 0.71 -7.44 11.62
N GLY A 115 0.80 -7.92 10.39
CA GLY A 115 1.59 -9.10 10.06
C GLY A 115 3.09 -8.90 10.21
N VAL A 116 3.59 -7.72 9.87
CA VAL A 116 4.99 -7.34 10.06
C VAL A 116 5.31 -7.12 11.54
N VAL A 117 4.38 -6.56 12.32
CA VAL A 117 4.63 -6.13 13.70
C VAL A 117 4.43 -7.26 14.72
N SER A 118 3.39 -8.08 14.58
CA SER A 118 2.99 -9.03 15.63
C SER A 118 2.69 -10.45 15.15
N ASP A 119 2.04 -10.64 14.00
CA ASP A 119 1.51 -11.96 13.62
C ASP A 119 1.86 -12.36 12.18
N PRO A 120 2.95 -13.11 11.97
CA PRO A 120 3.40 -13.54 10.65
C PRO A 120 2.35 -14.32 9.85
N TYR A 121 1.41 -15.01 10.49
CA TYR A 121 0.37 -15.77 9.78
C TYR A 121 -0.53 -14.87 8.93
N LEU A 122 -0.71 -13.60 9.33
CA LEU A 122 -1.49 -12.63 8.57
C LEU A 122 -0.83 -12.28 7.22
N LEU A 123 0.49 -12.46 7.12
CA LEU A 123 1.24 -12.15 5.91
C LEU A 123 0.93 -13.12 4.77
N VAL A 124 0.50 -14.35 5.06
CA VAL A 124 0.15 -15.34 4.03
C VAL A 124 -1.02 -14.85 3.18
N LEU A 125 -2.12 -14.46 3.84
CA LEU A 125 -3.29 -13.93 3.14
C LEU A 125 -2.98 -12.59 2.45
N TYR A 126 -2.24 -11.71 3.15
CA TYR A 126 -1.78 -10.44 2.57
C TYR A 126 -1.02 -10.66 1.25
N LYS A 127 -0.06 -11.60 1.19
CA LYS A 127 0.74 -11.88 -0.01
C LYS A 127 -0.16 -12.21 -1.21
N TRP A 128 -1.10 -13.13 -1.04
CA TRP A 128 -1.99 -13.56 -2.13
C TRP A 128 -2.93 -12.45 -2.59
N VAL A 129 -3.57 -11.75 -1.65
CA VAL A 129 -4.50 -10.65 -1.99
C VAL A 129 -3.76 -9.49 -2.65
N GLN A 130 -2.56 -9.15 -2.17
CA GLN A 130 -1.73 -8.11 -2.75
C GLN A 130 -1.30 -8.42 -4.18
N ILE A 131 -0.89 -9.67 -4.46
CA ILE A 131 -0.55 -10.12 -5.83
C ILE A 131 -1.77 -9.98 -6.75
N LEU A 132 -2.93 -10.45 -6.31
CA LEU A 132 -4.16 -10.36 -7.09
C LEU A 132 -4.51 -8.90 -7.41
N LEU A 133 -4.46 -8.01 -6.41
CA LEU A 133 -4.72 -6.60 -6.64
C LEU A 133 -3.70 -5.94 -7.56
N MET A 134 -2.41 -6.26 -7.44
CA MET A 134 -1.39 -5.73 -8.35
C MET A 134 -1.70 -6.10 -9.81
N MET A 135 -2.14 -7.34 -10.06
CA MET A 135 -2.57 -7.76 -11.39
C MET A 135 -3.79 -6.98 -11.87
N CYS A 136 -4.78 -6.75 -11.01
CA CYS A 136 -5.92 -5.90 -11.32
C CYS A 136 -5.50 -4.45 -11.66
N TRP A 137 -4.62 -3.85 -10.86
CA TRP A 137 -4.11 -2.48 -11.10
C TRP A 137 -3.35 -2.35 -12.40
N ILE A 138 -2.48 -3.31 -12.73
CA ILE A 138 -1.80 -3.33 -14.03
C ILE A 138 -2.83 -3.44 -15.15
N THR A 139 -3.84 -4.29 -14.99
CA THR A 139 -4.88 -4.47 -16.02
C THR A 139 -5.65 -3.16 -16.24
N PHE A 140 -6.15 -2.54 -15.17
CA PHE A 140 -6.89 -1.28 -15.24
C PHE A 140 -6.04 -0.09 -15.69
N SER A 141 -4.72 -0.11 -15.50
CA SER A 141 -3.84 0.91 -16.08
C SER A 141 -3.74 0.81 -17.60
N ILE A 142 -4.03 -0.35 -18.18
CA ILE A 142 -3.95 -0.56 -19.63
C ILE A 142 -5.33 -0.39 -20.27
N VAL A 143 -6.36 -1.00 -19.70
CA VAL A 143 -7.69 -1.09 -20.31
C VAL A 143 -8.56 0.13 -19.99
N GLY A 144 -9.27 0.63 -21.00
CA GLY A 144 -10.30 1.67 -20.83
C GLY A 144 -11.70 1.07 -20.66
N ILE A 145 -12.03 0.58 -19.47
CA ILE A 145 -13.34 -0.05 -19.19
C ILE A 145 -13.89 0.37 -17.83
N LEU A 146 -15.22 0.32 -17.66
CA LEU A 146 -15.91 0.57 -16.39
C LEU A 146 -15.57 1.93 -15.74
N GLY A 147 -15.14 2.95 -16.49
CA GLY A 147 -14.73 4.24 -15.93
C GLY A 147 -13.23 4.37 -15.66
N PHE A 148 -12.46 3.31 -15.87
CA PHE A 148 -11.00 3.41 -16.06
C PHE A 148 -10.71 4.00 -17.43
N ASN A 149 -9.75 4.92 -17.47
CA ASN A 149 -9.26 5.46 -18.73
C ASN A 149 -8.22 4.52 -19.33
N GLY A 150 -7.17 4.21 -18.58
CA GLY A 150 -6.05 3.40 -19.03
C GLY A 150 -5.26 4.04 -20.17
N PHE A 151 -4.05 3.54 -20.40
CA PHE A 151 -3.16 4.03 -21.44
C PHE A 151 -3.77 3.94 -22.85
N ILE A 152 -4.70 3.01 -23.09
CA ILE A 152 -5.35 2.83 -24.39
C ILE A 152 -6.18 4.06 -24.80
N LEU A 153 -6.81 4.77 -23.85
CA LEU A 153 -7.66 5.93 -24.15
C LEU A 153 -6.91 7.26 -24.16
N LEU A 154 -5.65 7.30 -23.69
CA LEU A 154 -4.88 8.55 -23.64
C LEU A 154 -4.72 9.25 -24.99
N PRO A 155 -4.40 8.58 -26.12
CA PRO A 155 -4.26 9.25 -27.41
C PRO A 155 -5.56 9.97 -27.81
N PHE A 156 -6.69 9.29 -27.64
CA PHE A 156 -8.00 9.87 -27.89
C PHE A 156 -8.25 11.11 -27.02
N PHE A 157 -7.94 11.05 -25.72
CA PHE A 157 -8.11 12.23 -24.87
C PHE A 157 -7.17 13.36 -25.22
N PHE A 158 -5.91 13.11 -25.57
CA PHE A 158 -5.00 14.20 -25.97
C PHE A 158 -5.42 14.89 -27.26
N ASP A 159 -6.02 14.14 -28.20
CA ASP A 159 -6.50 14.70 -29.47
C ASP A 159 -7.78 15.53 -29.32
N PHE A 160 -8.73 15.09 -28.48
CA PHE A 160 -10.06 15.70 -28.40
C PHE A 160 -10.34 16.47 -27.11
N LEU A 161 -9.76 16.05 -25.98
CA LEU A 161 -10.03 16.55 -24.62
C LEU A 161 -8.73 16.62 -23.80
N PRO A 162 -7.77 17.49 -24.16
CA PRO A 162 -6.40 17.42 -23.67
C PRO A 162 -6.29 17.55 -22.15
N PHE A 163 -7.19 18.31 -21.52
CA PHE A 163 -7.25 18.40 -20.07
C PHE A 163 -7.61 17.05 -19.40
N CYS A 164 -8.62 16.35 -19.93
CA CYS A 164 -8.96 14.98 -19.48
C CYS A 164 -7.80 14.02 -19.75
N GLY A 165 -7.08 14.20 -20.87
CA GLY A 165 -5.89 13.41 -21.18
C GLY A 165 -4.79 13.55 -20.12
N VAL A 166 -4.57 14.76 -19.61
CA VAL A 166 -3.63 15.00 -18.50
C VAL A 166 -4.12 14.34 -17.21
N LEU A 167 -5.41 14.46 -16.86
CA LEU A 167 -5.97 13.83 -15.67
C LEU A 167 -5.88 12.30 -15.73
N ALA A 168 -6.28 11.70 -16.85
CA ALA A 168 -6.16 10.27 -17.11
C ALA A 168 -4.70 9.79 -17.02
N LEU A 169 -3.74 10.57 -17.54
CA LEU A 169 -2.32 10.24 -17.42
C LEU A 169 -1.86 10.25 -15.94
N PHE A 170 -2.30 11.23 -15.14
CA PHE A 170 -2.02 11.25 -13.71
C PHE A 170 -2.63 10.05 -12.99
N GLU A 171 -3.86 9.66 -13.32
CA GLU A 171 -4.50 8.46 -12.79
C GLU A 171 -3.67 7.21 -13.06
N ASP A 172 -3.24 7.00 -14.30
CA ASP A 172 -2.45 5.83 -14.70
C ASP A 172 -1.06 5.81 -14.02
N ILE A 173 -0.40 6.96 -13.90
CA ILE A 173 0.87 7.09 -13.18
C ILE A 173 0.69 6.75 -11.69
N ILE A 174 -0.36 7.25 -11.04
CA ILE A 174 -0.65 6.93 -9.64
C ILE A 174 -0.87 5.42 -9.49
N LEU A 175 -1.63 4.81 -10.40
CA LEU A 175 -1.92 3.38 -10.36
C LEU A 175 -0.66 2.53 -10.53
N LEU A 176 0.22 2.88 -11.48
CA LEU A 176 1.53 2.26 -11.64
C LEU A 176 2.43 2.45 -10.42
N PHE A 177 2.38 3.62 -9.78
CA PHE A 177 3.15 3.88 -8.57
C PHE A 177 2.64 3.05 -7.38
N ILE A 178 1.32 2.84 -7.26
CA ILE A 178 0.73 1.90 -6.30
C ILE A 178 1.26 0.48 -6.54
N VAL A 179 1.30 0.02 -7.80
CA VAL A 179 1.86 -1.30 -8.17
C VAL A 179 3.32 -1.41 -7.75
N PHE A 180 4.13 -0.37 -8.02
CA PHE A 180 5.54 -0.33 -7.64
C PHE A 180 5.73 -0.41 -6.11
N LEU A 181 5.02 0.43 -5.34
CA LEU A 181 5.08 0.42 -3.87
C LEU A 181 4.63 -0.92 -3.28
N SER A 182 3.57 -1.49 -3.84
CA SER A 182 3.02 -2.80 -3.45
C SER A 182 4.02 -3.92 -3.73
N GLY A 183 4.63 -3.93 -4.92
CA GLY A 183 5.64 -4.90 -5.30
C GLY A 183 6.90 -4.80 -4.44
N PHE A 184 7.34 -3.57 -4.14
CA PHE A 184 8.44 -3.32 -3.21
C PHE A 184 8.13 -3.86 -1.81
N ALA A 185 6.95 -3.54 -1.25
CA ALA A 185 6.55 -4.03 0.06
C ALA A 185 6.47 -5.56 0.09
N LEU A 186 5.86 -6.17 -0.93
CA LEU A 186 5.74 -7.62 -1.07
C LEU A 186 7.13 -8.30 -1.16
N PHE A 187 8.03 -7.77 -1.99
CA PHE A 187 9.40 -8.27 -2.13
C PHE A 187 10.15 -8.22 -0.80
N ARG A 188 10.05 -7.11 -0.06
CA ARG A 188 10.69 -6.98 1.24
C ARG A 188 10.12 -7.96 2.25
N ILE A 189 8.80 -8.11 2.31
CA ILE A 189 8.10 -9.05 3.20
C ILE A 189 8.49 -10.50 2.90
N TRP A 190 8.66 -10.86 1.63
CA TRP A 190 9.07 -12.22 1.24
C TRP A 190 10.48 -12.58 1.71
N ASN A 191 11.35 -11.59 1.86
CA ASN A 191 12.72 -11.77 2.32
C ASN A 191 12.87 -11.75 3.85
N ILE A 192 11.80 -11.52 4.59
CA ILE A 192 11.78 -11.66 6.05
C ILE A 192 11.83 -13.15 6.34
N LYS A 193 12.96 -13.63 6.88
CA LYS A 193 13.09 -15.03 7.32
C LYS A 193 12.14 -15.24 8.50
N GLU A 194 11.19 -16.16 8.33
CA GLU A 194 10.40 -16.73 9.42
C GLU A 194 11.31 -17.40 10.47
#